data_AF-A0A239IRQ1-F1
#
_entry.id   AF-A0A239IRQ1-F1
#
_cell.length_a   1.000
_cell.length_b   1.000
_cell.length_c   1.000
_cell.angle_alpha   90.00
_cell.angle_beta   90.00
_cell.angle_gamma   90.00
#
_symmetry.space_group_name_H-M   'P 1'
#
loop_
_entity.id
_entity.type
_entity.pdbx_description
1 polymer ?
#
loop_
_entity_poly.entity_id
_entity_poly.type
_entity_poly.pdbx_seq_one_letter_code
_entity_poly.pdbx_strand_id
1 'polypeptide(L)'
;MQHARMDIRTDRVAGPRPAVRRKIAALLTASLVLTGSITLAAPSAAAGAAKVKQQAKKVKTSRLPAPIKSVKSKPGKKPGTAVISWKADNTFVSYFELELASTSFSKKIKTLPNKGLDYRKVKIPRTAKKFTISEKLAAKAGAPVGSGSHIIFRFAAVNAAGKKKLVRAFPYQQAVHTAPVTPAKTGIKLRFASYNVASSRATATTRPWNTRKAKVAANIVKSKADVVMLQEVGPGNEIDGTSPNGGAIPKQTESLEKAVNSIAGGSSYKLVKRNAYKAPGTLSASQGARILYNSARLAEISQCADQTWWPEKQRYREYSDTCTITLPTLKSDTKSAERRAVYALFEDRATGTKFWAVSAHLDPRKAPKGKKAKQYDKLRGRQMTTIISTMDRLNTQHHPILFGGDINISQYNQTSGALPHRKAMKAGYQDASAAKKRQGVRLPTSNQWMVKVKPSSMGYGPRIDVLMTKGIIGSLRYVNTMKRVDKSRESDHALIHATVRVPGT
;
A
#
# COMPACT_ATOMS: atom_id res chain seq x y z
N MET A 1 10.75 43.16 47.91
CA MET A 1 10.02 43.60 46.70
C MET A 1 9.00 42.53 46.35
N GLN A 2 7.72 42.93 46.34
CA GLN A 2 6.53 42.10 46.40
C GLN A 2 6.20 41.43 45.06
N HIS A 3 5.62 40.22 45.17
CA HIS A 3 4.98 39.48 44.10
C HIS A 3 3.70 40.17 43.59
N ALA A 4 3.53 40.24 42.27
CA ALA A 4 2.23 40.49 41.64
C ALA A 4 1.83 39.27 40.80
N ARG A 5 0.85 38.53 41.29
CA ARG A 5 0.08 37.52 40.55
C ARG A 5 -1.02 38.24 39.76
N MET A 6 -1.15 37.94 38.47
CA MET A 6 -2.24 38.44 37.64
C MET A 6 -3.25 37.30 37.45
N ASP A 7 -4.38 37.43 38.15
CA ASP A 7 -5.56 36.57 38.05
C ASP A 7 -6.32 36.86 36.75
N ILE A 8 -6.60 35.83 35.96
CA ILE A 8 -7.53 35.89 34.83
C ILE A 8 -8.86 35.28 35.29
N ARG A 9 -9.81 36.14 35.65
CA ARG A 9 -11.23 35.80 35.82
C ARG A 9 -11.81 35.46 34.44
N THR A 10 -12.52 34.33 34.38
CA THR A 10 -13.36 33.98 33.23
C THR A 10 -14.82 34.07 33.67
N ASP A 11 -15.49 35.14 33.25
CA ASP A 11 -16.92 35.32 33.48
C ASP A 11 -17.70 34.36 32.58
N ARG A 12 -18.43 33.44 33.22
CA ARG A 12 -19.45 32.61 32.59
C ARG A 12 -20.72 33.41 32.46
N VAL A 13 -21.05 33.83 31.24
CA VAL A 13 -22.41 34.29 30.90
C VAL A 13 -23.25 33.05 30.59
N ALA A 14 -24.24 32.80 31.44
CA ALA A 14 -25.29 31.80 31.23
C ALA A 14 -26.36 32.39 30.31
N GLY A 15 -26.54 31.80 29.13
CA GLY A 15 -27.65 32.10 28.20
C GLY A 15 -28.67 30.95 28.15
N PRO A 16 -29.97 31.23 27.92
CA PRO A 16 -31.05 30.28 28.10
C PRO A 16 -31.11 29.25 26.96
N ARG A 17 -31.46 28.01 27.32
CA ARG A 17 -31.73 26.91 26.38
C ARG A 17 -33.17 26.99 25.88
N PRO A 18 -33.44 27.00 24.57
CA PRO A 18 -34.74 26.60 24.06
C PRO A 18 -34.76 25.10 23.78
N ALA A 19 -35.70 24.42 24.42
CA ALA A 19 -36.09 23.06 24.09
C ALA A 19 -36.88 23.07 22.77
N VAL A 20 -36.32 22.49 21.72
CA VAL A 20 -37.06 22.18 20.49
C VAL A 20 -36.94 20.69 20.21
N ARG A 21 -37.99 19.95 20.58
CA ARG A 21 -38.23 18.59 20.10
C ARG A 21 -38.60 18.68 18.61
N ARG A 22 -37.70 18.27 17.71
CA ARG A 22 -38.07 17.91 16.34
C ARG A 22 -38.02 16.40 16.20
N LYS A 23 -39.20 15.78 16.08
CA LYS A 23 -39.37 14.43 15.54
C LYS A 23 -39.00 14.51 14.05
N ILE A 24 -37.88 13.89 13.66
CA ILE A 24 -37.60 13.62 12.25
C ILE A 24 -38.11 12.22 11.97
N ALA A 25 -39.25 12.15 11.29
CA ALA A 25 -39.70 10.94 10.62
C ALA A 25 -38.76 10.68 9.44
N ALA A 26 -38.02 9.58 9.48
CA ALA A 26 -37.24 9.12 8.35
C ALA A 26 -38.18 8.46 7.33
N LEU A 27 -38.51 9.18 6.26
CA LEU A 27 -39.03 8.55 5.04
C LEU A 27 -37.86 7.85 4.34
N LEU A 28 -37.78 6.54 4.51
CA LEU A 28 -36.96 5.63 3.71
C LEU A 28 -37.68 5.39 2.37
N THR A 29 -37.43 6.24 1.38
CA THR A 29 -37.71 5.90 -0.02
C THR A 29 -36.65 4.91 -0.50
N ALA A 30 -37.01 3.63 -0.50
CA ALA A 30 -36.24 2.58 -1.14
C ALA A 30 -36.38 2.71 -2.67
N SER A 31 -35.39 3.32 -3.33
CA SER A 31 -35.26 3.20 -4.78
C SER A 31 -34.75 1.80 -5.13
N LEU A 32 -35.69 0.94 -5.49
CA LEU A 32 -35.46 -0.41 -5.99
C LEU A 32 -34.95 -0.31 -7.44
N VAL A 33 -33.64 -0.24 -7.63
CA VAL A 33 -33.03 -0.41 -8.97
C VAL A 33 -32.96 -1.92 -9.26
N LEU A 34 -33.97 -2.45 -9.95
CA LEU A 34 -33.91 -3.78 -10.55
C LEU A 34 -32.85 -3.77 -11.67
N THR A 35 -31.63 -4.21 -11.34
CA THR A 35 -30.71 -4.73 -12.35
C THR A 35 -30.89 -6.24 -12.41
N GLY A 36 -31.71 -6.68 -13.36
CA GLY A 36 -31.92 -8.09 -13.68
C GLY A 36 -30.62 -8.75 -14.13
N SER A 37 -29.90 -9.33 -13.18
CA SER A 37 -28.78 -10.22 -13.46
C SER A 37 -29.30 -11.64 -13.46
N ILE A 38 -29.58 -12.18 -14.66
CA ILE A 38 -29.82 -13.60 -14.88
C ILE A 38 -28.58 -14.35 -14.38
N THR A 39 -28.65 -14.85 -13.16
CA THR A 39 -27.62 -15.70 -12.57
C THR A 39 -27.91 -17.12 -13.00
N LEU A 40 -27.33 -17.53 -14.14
CA LEU A 40 -27.16 -18.94 -14.43
C LEU A 40 -26.32 -19.53 -13.28
N ALA A 41 -26.97 -20.31 -12.43
CA ALA A 41 -26.38 -20.99 -11.30
C ALA A 41 -25.30 -21.97 -11.81
N ALA A 42 -24.05 -21.50 -11.86
CA ALA A 42 -22.92 -22.38 -12.04
C ALA A 42 -22.86 -23.35 -10.85
N PRO A 43 -22.63 -24.66 -11.05
CA PRO A 43 -22.61 -25.63 -9.97
C PRO A 43 -21.62 -25.19 -8.89
N SER A 44 -22.14 -25.03 -7.67
CA SER A 44 -21.37 -24.56 -6.54
C SER A 44 -20.20 -25.51 -6.28
N ALA A 45 -18.97 -25.04 -6.51
CA ALA A 45 -17.74 -25.73 -6.08
C ALA A 45 -17.57 -25.72 -4.53
N ALA A 46 -18.64 -25.40 -3.79
CA ALA A 46 -18.70 -25.39 -2.33
C ALA A 46 -18.99 -26.79 -1.73
N ALA A 47 -19.41 -27.78 -2.54
CA ALA A 47 -19.68 -29.15 -2.08
C ALA A 47 -18.42 -30.02 -1.90
N GLY A 48 -17.22 -29.53 -2.22
CA GLY A 48 -15.96 -30.27 -2.10
C GLY A 48 -15.35 -30.32 -0.69
N ALA A 49 -16.03 -29.77 0.32
CA ALA A 49 -15.72 -30.05 1.73
C ALA A 49 -16.61 -31.18 2.29
N ALA A 50 -17.15 -32.05 1.41
CA ALA A 50 -17.57 -33.38 1.79
C ALA A 50 -16.51 -33.95 2.74
N LYS A 51 -16.94 -34.40 3.92
CA LYS A 51 -16.11 -35.16 4.87
C LYS A 51 -15.38 -36.19 4.03
N VAL A 52 -14.10 -35.94 3.71
CA VAL A 52 -13.24 -36.94 3.12
C VAL A 52 -13.13 -37.98 4.22
N LYS A 53 -14.03 -38.97 4.21
CA LYS A 53 -13.89 -40.20 4.96
C LYS A 53 -12.58 -40.78 4.42
N GLN A 54 -11.50 -40.48 5.13
CA GLN A 54 -10.15 -40.85 4.78
C GLN A 54 -10.09 -42.37 4.80
N GLN A 55 -10.34 -43.03 3.67
CA GLN A 55 -9.76 -44.34 3.41
C GLN A 55 -8.27 -44.15 3.11
N ALA A 56 -7.53 -43.62 4.08
CA ALA A 56 -6.10 -43.72 4.07
C ALA A 56 -5.79 -45.20 4.35
N LYS A 57 -5.42 -45.98 3.32
CA LYS A 57 -4.78 -47.28 3.50
C LYS A 57 -3.76 -47.11 4.64
N LYS A 58 -3.98 -47.79 5.77
CA LYS A 58 -3.12 -47.66 6.96
C LYS A 58 -1.71 -48.05 6.54
N VAL A 59 -0.80 -47.08 6.51
CA VAL A 59 0.63 -47.38 6.47
C VAL A 59 0.91 -48.16 7.76
N LYS A 60 1.42 -49.39 7.67
CA LYS A 60 1.56 -50.26 8.84
C LYS A 60 2.83 -49.96 9.66
N THR A 61 3.81 -49.29 9.06
CA THR A 61 5.14 -49.07 9.67
C THR A 61 5.46 -47.57 9.84
N SER A 62 5.98 -47.22 11.02
CA SER A 62 6.46 -45.87 11.33
C SER A 62 7.83 -45.61 10.69
N ARG A 63 7.82 -45.15 9.43
CA ARG A 63 9.04 -44.77 8.67
C ARG A 63 8.93 -43.35 8.12
N LEU A 64 10.07 -42.67 7.97
CA LEU A 64 10.11 -41.32 7.42
C LEU A 64 9.61 -41.35 5.96
N PRO A 65 8.68 -40.46 5.56
CA PRO A 65 8.22 -40.40 4.17
C PRO A 65 9.35 -40.25 3.16
N ALA A 66 9.15 -40.76 1.94
CA ALA A 66 10.08 -40.54 0.84
C ALA A 66 10.20 -39.03 0.48
N PRO A 67 11.33 -38.60 -0.13
CA PRO A 67 11.50 -37.21 -0.55
C PRO A 67 10.43 -36.69 -1.52
N ILE A 68 10.00 -35.45 -1.30
CA ILE A 68 9.19 -34.70 -2.27
C ILE A 68 10.12 -34.17 -3.35
N LYS A 69 10.01 -34.70 -4.57
CA LYS A 69 10.88 -34.39 -5.71
C LYS A 69 10.70 -32.94 -6.20
N SER A 70 9.47 -32.42 -6.22
CA SER A 70 9.23 -31.02 -6.61
C SER A 70 7.91 -30.49 -6.05
N VAL A 71 7.87 -29.18 -5.82
CA VAL A 71 6.66 -28.41 -5.51
C VAL A 71 6.63 -27.19 -6.43
N LYS A 72 5.53 -27.00 -7.14
CA LYS A 72 5.28 -25.85 -8.02
C LYS A 72 4.01 -25.15 -7.56
N SER A 73 3.95 -23.84 -7.73
CA SER A 73 2.77 -23.06 -7.41
C SER A 73 2.53 -21.98 -8.47
N LYS A 74 1.26 -21.64 -8.66
CA LYS A 74 0.83 -20.57 -9.56
C LYS A 74 -0.51 -19.98 -9.12
N PRO A 75 -0.85 -18.75 -9.58
CA PRO A 75 -2.20 -18.24 -9.45
C PRO A 75 -3.23 -19.22 -10.06
N GLY A 76 -4.40 -19.32 -9.44
CA GLY A 76 -5.49 -20.18 -9.91
C GLY A 76 -6.28 -19.59 -11.07
N LYS A 77 -7.38 -20.25 -11.44
CA LYS A 77 -8.26 -19.79 -12.54
C LYS A 77 -9.24 -18.71 -12.11
N LYS A 78 -9.77 -18.80 -10.89
CA LYS A 78 -10.76 -17.85 -10.34
C LYS A 78 -10.05 -16.81 -9.46
N PRO A 79 -10.49 -15.53 -9.45
CA PRO A 79 -9.94 -14.51 -8.56
C PRO A 79 -9.76 -15.02 -7.12
N GLY A 80 -8.65 -14.67 -6.49
CA GLY A 80 -8.37 -15.09 -5.10
C GLY A 80 -7.93 -16.54 -4.92
N THR A 81 -7.91 -17.37 -5.98
CA THR A 81 -7.46 -18.77 -5.87
C THR A 81 -5.98 -18.94 -6.22
N ALA A 82 -5.34 -19.98 -5.67
CA ALA A 82 -3.99 -20.40 -6.05
C ALA A 82 -3.94 -21.92 -6.20
N VAL A 83 -3.02 -22.43 -7.01
CA VAL A 83 -2.84 -23.87 -7.22
C VAL A 83 -1.42 -24.26 -6.83
N ILE A 84 -1.32 -25.30 -6.01
CA ILE A 84 -0.06 -25.96 -5.65
C ILE A 84 -0.09 -27.37 -6.24
N SER A 85 0.99 -27.78 -6.89
CA SER A 85 1.17 -29.12 -7.47
C SER A 85 2.52 -29.68 -7.08
N TRP A 86 2.64 -30.99 -6.90
CA TRP A 86 3.89 -31.61 -6.47
C TRP A 86 4.13 -32.96 -7.13
N LYS A 87 5.39 -33.37 -7.16
CA LYS A 87 5.81 -34.74 -7.45
C LYS A 87 6.43 -35.32 -6.18
N ALA A 88 5.89 -36.41 -5.69
CA ALA A 88 6.38 -37.12 -4.51
C ALA A 88 6.13 -38.62 -4.69
N ASP A 89 7.04 -39.41 -4.13
CA ASP A 89 6.80 -40.81 -3.85
C ASP A 89 5.88 -40.92 -2.63
N ASN A 90 4.85 -41.75 -2.74
CA ASN A 90 3.84 -41.95 -1.71
C ASN A 90 4.24 -43.03 -0.69
N THR A 91 5.43 -43.60 -0.82
CA THR A 91 6.02 -44.55 0.12
C THR A 91 6.07 -43.95 1.53
N PHE A 92 5.42 -44.66 2.46
CA PHE A 92 5.21 -44.25 3.86
C PHE A 92 4.46 -42.91 4.06
N VAL A 93 3.65 -42.48 3.08
CA VAL A 93 2.83 -41.26 3.21
C VAL A 93 1.39 -41.61 3.61
N SER A 94 0.96 -41.15 4.78
CA SER A 94 -0.44 -41.17 5.20
C SER A 94 -1.24 -40.03 4.57
N TYR A 95 -0.65 -38.82 4.55
CA TYR A 95 -1.25 -37.64 3.94
C TYR A 95 -0.18 -36.58 3.66
N PHE A 96 -0.51 -35.58 2.85
CA PHE A 96 0.30 -34.37 2.68
C PHE A 96 -0.21 -33.24 3.57
N GLU A 97 0.68 -32.44 4.10
CA GLU A 97 0.37 -31.29 4.95
C GLU A 97 0.81 -30.00 4.25
N LEU A 98 -0.09 -29.03 4.19
CA LEU A 98 0.16 -27.70 3.66
C LEU A 98 -0.03 -26.67 4.78
N GLU A 99 1.05 -26.02 5.18
CA GLU A 99 1.05 -24.91 6.12
C GLU A 99 1.08 -23.59 5.32
N LEU A 100 0.13 -22.68 5.57
CA LEU A 100 -0.03 -21.40 4.88
C LEU A 100 0.09 -20.26 5.89
N ALA A 101 0.66 -19.12 5.51
CA ALA A 101 0.72 -17.90 6.31
C ALA A 101 0.92 -16.66 5.42
N SER A 102 0.69 -15.47 5.98
CA SER A 102 0.99 -14.20 5.33
C SER A 102 2.43 -13.72 5.57
N THR A 103 3.14 -14.30 6.55
CA THR A 103 4.56 -13.99 6.84
C THR A 103 5.42 -15.26 6.90
N SER A 104 6.75 -15.11 6.73
CA SER A 104 7.69 -16.23 6.80
C SER A 104 7.69 -16.90 8.17
N PHE A 105 7.91 -18.20 8.24
CA PHE A 105 7.88 -18.97 9.48
C PHE A 105 8.78 -20.20 9.45
N SER A 106 9.37 -20.55 10.58
CA SER A 106 10.25 -21.70 10.67
C SER A 106 10.28 -22.24 12.08
N LYS A 107 10.24 -23.57 12.20
CA LYS A 107 10.52 -24.26 13.47
C LYS A 107 12.01 -24.42 13.74
N LYS A 108 12.84 -24.22 12.71
CA LYS A 108 14.30 -24.42 12.75
C LYS A 108 15.09 -23.11 12.88
N ILE A 109 14.57 -22.03 12.30
CA ILE A 109 15.25 -20.73 12.29
C ILE A 109 14.74 -19.92 13.48
N LYS A 110 15.57 -19.75 14.51
CA LYS A 110 15.21 -19.08 15.78
C LYS A 110 14.75 -17.63 15.61
N THR A 111 15.16 -16.95 14.53
CA THR A 111 14.74 -15.57 14.22
C THR A 111 13.37 -15.47 13.57
N LEU A 112 12.76 -16.59 13.17
CA LEU A 112 11.41 -16.64 12.62
C LEU A 112 10.45 -17.28 13.63
N PRO A 113 9.17 -16.88 13.63
CA PRO A 113 8.19 -17.53 14.48
C PRO A 113 7.88 -18.95 13.97
N ASN A 114 7.43 -19.82 14.87
CA ASN A 114 7.00 -21.18 14.53
C ASN A 114 5.80 -21.21 13.58
N LYS A 115 4.94 -20.19 13.67
CA LYS A 115 3.77 -19.94 12.82
C LYS A 115 3.83 -18.50 12.35
N GLY A 116 3.63 -18.29 11.05
CA GLY A 116 3.52 -16.93 10.51
C GLY A 116 2.18 -16.30 10.89
N LEU A 117 1.98 -15.04 10.52
CA LEU A 117 0.68 -14.40 10.65
C LEU A 117 -0.36 -15.11 9.79
N ASP A 118 -1.62 -15.08 10.25
CA ASP A 118 -2.75 -15.70 9.56
C ASP A 118 -2.56 -17.20 9.27
N TYR A 119 -1.77 -17.89 10.10
CA TYR A 119 -1.38 -19.29 9.87
C TYR A 119 -2.58 -20.23 9.72
N ARG A 120 -2.54 -21.07 8.68
CA ARG A 120 -3.51 -22.16 8.44
C ARG A 120 -2.78 -23.45 8.13
N LYS A 121 -3.41 -24.58 8.44
CA LYS A 121 -2.91 -25.92 8.15
C LYS A 121 -3.99 -26.72 7.45
N VAL A 122 -3.62 -27.38 6.37
CA VAL A 122 -4.53 -28.22 5.58
C VAL A 122 -3.93 -29.61 5.45
N LYS A 123 -4.74 -30.64 5.71
CA LYS A 123 -4.41 -32.04 5.39
C LYS A 123 -4.95 -32.35 3.99
N ILE A 124 -4.12 -32.95 3.15
CA ILE A 124 -4.40 -33.25 1.76
C ILE A 124 -4.25 -34.77 1.57
N PRO A 125 -5.20 -35.46 0.91
CA PRO A 125 -5.10 -36.91 0.67
C PRO A 125 -3.80 -37.32 -0.01
N ARG A 126 -3.23 -38.47 0.37
CA ARG A 126 -1.99 -39.01 -0.21
C ARG A 126 -2.06 -39.25 -1.73
N THR A 127 -3.26 -39.44 -2.27
CA THR A 127 -3.50 -39.67 -3.70
C THR A 127 -3.49 -38.37 -4.51
N ALA A 128 -3.67 -37.21 -3.86
CA ALA A 128 -3.66 -35.94 -4.55
C ALA A 128 -2.26 -35.61 -5.08
N LYS A 129 -2.21 -34.98 -6.24
CA LYS A 129 -0.99 -34.43 -6.86
C LYS A 129 -1.06 -32.90 -7.04
N LYS A 130 -2.24 -32.33 -6.76
CA LYS A 130 -2.54 -30.90 -6.81
C LYS A 130 -3.53 -30.53 -5.72
N PHE A 131 -3.46 -29.28 -5.27
CA PHE A 131 -4.39 -28.69 -4.32
C PHE A 131 -4.70 -27.25 -4.75
N THR A 132 -5.99 -26.90 -4.79
CA THR A 132 -6.43 -25.53 -5.06
C THR A 132 -6.73 -24.86 -3.73
N ILE A 133 -5.97 -23.81 -3.42
CA ILE A 133 -6.29 -22.89 -2.34
C ILE A 133 -7.51 -22.08 -2.81
N SER A 134 -8.65 -22.30 -2.16
CA SER A 134 -9.85 -21.51 -2.42
C SER A 134 -9.66 -20.05 -2.02
N GLU A 135 -10.47 -19.17 -2.58
CA GLU A 135 -10.49 -17.75 -2.23
C GLU A 135 -10.61 -17.52 -0.70
N LYS A 136 -11.58 -18.17 -0.06
CA LYS A 136 -11.81 -18.08 1.39
C LYS A 136 -10.58 -18.53 2.19
N LEU A 137 -9.90 -19.58 1.75
CA LEU A 137 -8.68 -20.05 2.42
C LEU A 137 -7.51 -19.09 2.21
N ALA A 138 -7.35 -18.54 1.01
CA ALA A 138 -6.34 -17.54 0.71
C ALA A 138 -6.54 -16.25 1.52
N ALA A 139 -7.78 -15.74 1.60
CA ALA A 139 -8.14 -14.61 2.46
C ALA A 139 -7.81 -14.88 3.93
N LYS A 140 -8.16 -16.07 4.43
CA LYS A 140 -7.81 -16.52 5.78
C LYS A 140 -6.31 -16.69 6.03
N ALA A 141 -5.50 -16.81 4.98
CA ALA A 141 -4.04 -16.84 5.02
C ALA A 141 -3.39 -15.48 4.71
N GLY A 142 -4.19 -14.40 4.73
CA GLY A 142 -3.74 -13.02 4.55
C GLY A 142 -3.47 -12.60 3.10
N ALA A 143 -4.00 -13.33 2.12
CA ALA A 143 -4.00 -12.95 0.71
C ALA A 143 -5.43 -12.92 0.13
N PRO A 144 -6.29 -11.98 0.59
CA PRO A 144 -7.63 -11.83 0.01
C PRO A 144 -7.56 -11.36 -1.45
N VAL A 145 -8.69 -11.47 -2.16
CA VAL A 145 -8.83 -11.01 -3.54
C VAL A 145 -8.36 -9.56 -3.67
N GLY A 146 -7.57 -9.27 -4.70
CA GLY A 146 -7.10 -7.91 -4.99
C GLY A 146 -6.03 -7.39 -4.02
N SER A 147 -5.53 -8.16 -3.06
CA SER A 147 -4.60 -7.61 -2.06
C SER A 147 -3.18 -7.40 -2.55
N GLY A 148 -2.78 -8.05 -3.66
CA GLY A 148 -1.38 -8.03 -4.10
C GLY A 148 -0.43 -8.67 -3.08
N SER A 149 -0.95 -9.30 -2.04
CA SER A 149 -0.19 -10.11 -1.08
C SER A 149 0.04 -11.50 -1.67
N HIS A 150 1.04 -12.19 -1.14
CA HIS A 150 1.30 -13.59 -1.49
C HIS A 150 1.13 -14.49 -0.28
N ILE A 151 0.78 -15.75 -0.51
CA ILE A 151 0.73 -16.77 0.54
C ILE A 151 2.11 -17.39 0.65
N ILE A 152 2.70 -17.35 1.84
CA ILE A 152 3.91 -18.11 2.15
C ILE A 152 3.48 -19.48 2.64
N PHE A 153 4.07 -20.54 2.09
CA PHE A 153 3.69 -21.89 2.44
C PHE A 153 4.86 -22.84 2.62
N ARG A 154 4.61 -23.88 3.43
CA ARG A 154 5.45 -25.08 3.58
C ARG A 154 4.61 -26.29 3.21
N PHE A 155 5.19 -27.16 2.38
CA PHE A 155 4.57 -28.41 1.97
C PHE A 155 5.35 -29.58 2.56
N ALA A 156 4.66 -30.58 3.10
CA ALA A 156 5.28 -31.74 3.74
C ALA A 156 4.52 -33.03 3.48
N ALA A 157 5.24 -34.14 3.44
CA ALA A 157 4.69 -35.49 3.49
C ALA A 157 4.68 -35.95 4.95
N VAL A 158 3.59 -36.61 5.36
CA VAL A 158 3.40 -37.06 6.74
C VAL A 158 3.14 -38.56 6.77
N ASN A 159 3.90 -39.27 7.60
CA ASN A 159 3.54 -40.59 8.07
C ASN A 159 2.92 -40.47 9.48
N ALA A 160 1.68 -40.92 9.62
CA ALA A 160 0.94 -40.98 10.87
C ALA A 160 0.75 -42.43 11.36
N ALA A 161 1.49 -43.39 10.80
CA ALA A 161 1.54 -44.77 11.30
C ALA A 161 2.30 -44.86 12.62
N GLY A 162 1.81 -45.70 13.54
CA GLY A 162 2.47 -45.97 14.83
C GLY A 162 2.37 -44.82 15.83
N LYS A 163 3.23 -44.85 16.87
CA LYS A 163 3.19 -43.92 18.01
C LYS A 163 3.75 -42.51 17.68
N LYS A 164 4.61 -42.37 16.66
CA LYS A 164 5.29 -41.10 16.33
C LYS A 164 4.87 -40.59 14.95
N LYS A 165 4.46 -39.31 14.89
CA LYS A 165 4.22 -38.61 13.61
C LYS A 165 5.55 -38.23 12.97
N LEU A 166 5.89 -38.83 11.84
CA LEU A 166 7.09 -38.51 11.08
C LEU A 166 6.75 -37.56 9.91
N VAL A 167 7.52 -36.49 9.76
CA VAL A 167 7.25 -35.43 8.79
C VAL A 167 8.48 -35.16 7.95
N ARG A 168 8.35 -35.25 6.62
CA ARG A 168 9.38 -34.78 5.68
C ARG A 168 8.86 -33.54 4.95
N ALA A 169 9.42 -32.38 5.29
CA ALA A 169 9.11 -31.14 4.58
C ALA A 169 9.87 -31.04 3.26
N PHE A 170 9.24 -30.46 2.24
CA PHE A 170 9.95 -29.97 1.06
C PHE A 170 10.93 -28.86 1.49
N PRO A 171 12.14 -28.80 0.91
CA PRO A 171 13.12 -27.76 1.27
C PRO A 171 12.60 -26.35 1.04
N TYR A 172 12.90 -25.46 2.00
CA TYR A 172 12.57 -24.04 1.99
C TYR A 172 11.07 -23.72 2.01
N GLN A 173 10.74 -22.47 2.34
CA GLN A 173 9.39 -21.97 2.15
C GLN A 173 9.20 -21.55 0.69
N GLN A 174 7.97 -21.63 0.22
CA GLN A 174 7.58 -21.18 -1.11
C GLN A 174 6.58 -20.03 -0.96
N ALA A 175 6.36 -19.25 -2.03
CA ALA A 175 5.31 -18.26 -2.04
C ALA A 175 4.52 -18.26 -3.35
N VAL A 176 3.23 -17.94 -3.25
CA VAL A 176 2.32 -17.89 -4.40
C VAL A 176 1.36 -16.71 -4.29
N HIS A 177 1.13 -15.99 -5.38
CA HIS A 177 0.02 -15.06 -5.45
C HIS A 177 -1.28 -15.76 -5.82
N THR A 178 -2.38 -15.21 -5.33
CA THR A 178 -3.71 -15.56 -5.81
C THR A 178 -3.95 -15.03 -7.22
N ALA A 179 -4.93 -15.60 -7.90
CA ALA A 179 -5.37 -15.11 -9.20
C ALA A 179 -5.87 -13.66 -9.07
N PRO A 180 -5.52 -12.81 -10.05
CA PRO A 180 -5.95 -11.42 -10.09
C PRO A 180 -7.47 -11.33 -10.30
N VAL A 181 -8.05 -10.19 -9.94
CA VAL A 181 -9.37 -9.81 -10.46
C VAL A 181 -9.21 -9.38 -11.91
N THR A 182 -10.14 -9.78 -12.77
CA THR A 182 -10.19 -9.29 -14.16
C THR A 182 -10.53 -7.80 -14.13
N PRO A 183 -9.67 -6.92 -14.68
CA PRO A 183 -9.98 -5.49 -14.70
C PRO A 183 -11.23 -5.21 -15.50
N ALA A 184 -11.91 -4.10 -15.19
CA ALA A 184 -13.04 -3.62 -16.00
C ALA A 184 -12.64 -3.50 -17.48
N LYS A 185 -13.62 -3.72 -18.38
CA LYS A 185 -13.42 -3.58 -19.84
C LYS A 185 -13.59 -2.13 -20.30
N THR A 186 -14.51 -1.41 -19.66
CA THR A 186 -14.89 -0.02 -19.93
C THR A 186 -14.26 0.94 -18.94
N GLY A 187 -14.44 2.24 -19.15
CA GLY A 187 -13.84 3.31 -18.35
C GLY A 187 -12.52 3.84 -18.92
N ILE A 188 -12.10 5.00 -18.44
CA ILE A 188 -10.89 5.65 -18.92
C ILE A 188 -9.65 4.88 -18.48
N LYS A 189 -8.74 4.66 -19.42
CA LYS A 189 -7.46 4.04 -19.12
C LYS A 189 -6.54 5.09 -18.51
N LEU A 190 -6.19 4.92 -17.25
CA LEU A 190 -5.32 5.84 -16.53
C LEU A 190 -4.09 5.12 -16.01
N ARG A 191 -2.93 5.78 -16.07
CA ARG A 191 -1.72 5.32 -15.42
C ARG A 191 -1.40 6.21 -14.23
N PHE A 192 -1.19 5.61 -13.07
CA PHE A 192 -0.79 6.34 -11.88
C PHE A 192 0.43 5.71 -11.24
N ALA A 193 1.21 6.52 -10.53
CA ALA A 193 2.49 6.13 -9.95
C ALA A 193 2.62 6.58 -8.50
N SER A 194 3.55 5.95 -7.78
CA SER A 194 3.99 6.37 -6.46
C SER A 194 5.51 6.39 -6.46
N TYR A 195 6.09 7.42 -5.85
CA TYR A 195 7.52 7.61 -5.85
C TYR A 195 7.99 8.43 -4.65
N ASN A 196 8.64 7.78 -3.70
CA ASN A 196 9.50 8.47 -2.74
C ASN A 196 10.78 8.88 -3.49
N VAL A 197 11.02 10.18 -3.65
CA VAL A 197 12.15 10.68 -4.44
C VAL A 197 13.40 10.93 -3.60
N ALA A 198 13.34 10.61 -2.30
CA ALA A 198 14.27 11.01 -1.26
C ALA A 198 14.39 12.54 -1.14
N SER A 199 14.26 13.05 0.08
CA SER A 199 14.34 14.48 0.36
C SER A 199 15.68 15.06 -0.07
N SER A 200 15.74 16.39 -0.29
CA SER A 200 17.01 17.08 -0.57
C SER A 200 18.08 16.75 0.46
N ARG A 201 17.67 16.66 1.73
CA ARG A 201 18.52 16.35 2.89
C ARG A 201 18.90 14.87 3.05
N ALA A 202 18.24 13.94 2.36
CA ALA A 202 18.42 12.50 2.61
C ALA A 202 19.85 12.01 2.34
N THR A 203 20.58 12.70 1.45
CA THR A 203 21.89 12.31 0.93
C THR A 203 22.80 13.51 0.70
N ALA A 204 22.65 14.56 1.52
CA ALA A 204 23.25 15.89 1.35
C ALA A 204 24.71 15.89 0.85
N THR A 205 25.51 14.91 1.28
CA THR A 205 26.94 14.82 0.94
C THR A 205 27.28 13.86 -0.20
N THR A 206 26.46 12.85 -0.49
CA THR A 206 26.83 11.76 -1.42
C THR A 206 25.98 11.69 -2.67
N ARG A 207 24.74 12.15 -2.61
CA ARG A 207 23.80 12.15 -3.74
C ARG A 207 22.87 13.36 -3.65
N PRO A 208 23.38 14.60 -3.70
CA PRO A 208 22.56 15.79 -3.50
C PRO A 208 21.46 15.89 -4.55
N TRP A 209 20.33 16.49 -4.19
CA TRP A 209 19.13 16.54 -5.04
C TRP A 209 19.39 17.17 -6.43
N ASN A 210 20.21 18.21 -6.50
CA ASN A 210 20.61 18.86 -7.75
C ASN A 210 21.20 17.88 -8.79
N THR A 211 21.91 16.83 -8.36
CA THR A 211 22.46 15.79 -9.25
C THR A 211 21.45 14.71 -9.64
N ARG A 212 20.34 14.60 -8.90
CA ARG A 212 19.33 13.55 -9.06
C ARG A 212 18.06 14.03 -9.77
N LYS A 213 17.68 15.30 -9.62
CA LYS A 213 16.38 15.84 -10.06
C LYS A 213 16.05 15.57 -11.52
N ALA A 214 17.01 15.72 -12.43
CA ALA A 214 16.82 15.42 -13.85
C ALA A 214 16.50 13.93 -14.11
N LYS A 215 17.15 13.01 -13.39
CA LYS A 215 16.90 11.56 -13.51
C LYS A 215 15.57 11.16 -12.87
N VAL A 216 15.22 11.77 -11.73
CA VAL A 216 13.90 11.61 -11.10
C VAL A 216 12.81 12.04 -12.09
N ALA A 217 12.95 13.23 -12.68
CA ALA A 217 12.04 13.75 -13.69
C ALA A 217 11.96 12.86 -14.94
N ALA A 218 13.10 12.38 -15.45
CA ALA A 218 13.15 11.45 -16.59
C ALA A 218 12.39 10.15 -16.29
N ASN A 219 12.52 9.59 -15.08
CA ASN A 219 11.79 8.40 -14.68
C ASN A 219 10.28 8.65 -14.58
N ILE A 220 9.86 9.82 -14.09
CA ILE A 220 8.45 10.23 -14.07
C ILE A 220 7.89 10.31 -15.50
N VAL A 221 8.55 11.06 -16.39
CA VAL A 221 8.08 11.22 -17.79
C VAL A 221 8.09 9.89 -18.53
N LYS A 222 9.14 9.08 -18.39
CA LYS A 222 9.24 7.73 -18.98
C LYS A 222 8.13 6.81 -18.48
N SER A 223 7.70 6.97 -17.23
CA SER A 223 6.59 6.20 -16.69
C SER A 223 5.27 6.52 -17.38
N LYS A 224 5.12 7.67 -18.06
CA LYS A 224 3.87 8.16 -18.69
C LYS A 224 2.67 8.11 -17.74
N ALA A 225 2.89 8.37 -16.45
CA ALA A 225 1.84 8.40 -15.45
C ALA A 225 1.05 9.71 -15.57
N ASP A 226 -0.28 9.61 -15.61
CA ASP A 226 -1.18 10.77 -15.60
C ASP A 226 -1.23 11.42 -14.21
N VAL A 227 -1.00 10.64 -13.14
CA VAL A 227 -0.90 11.11 -11.75
C VAL A 227 0.26 10.42 -11.04
N VAL A 228 1.05 11.17 -10.28
CA VAL A 228 2.18 10.67 -9.47
C VAL A 228 2.02 11.11 -8.03
N MET A 229 1.84 10.15 -7.13
CA MET A 229 1.87 10.33 -5.69
C MET A 229 3.32 10.37 -5.22
N LEU A 230 3.81 11.55 -4.90
CA LEU A 230 5.19 11.81 -4.52
C LEU A 230 5.36 11.81 -3.00
N GLN A 231 6.49 11.29 -2.51
CA GLN A 231 6.89 11.37 -1.12
C GLN A 231 8.30 11.98 -1.01
N GLU A 232 8.56 12.62 0.12
CA GLU A 232 9.81 13.36 0.39
C GLU A 232 10.14 14.48 -0.60
N VAL A 233 9.13 15.07 -1.25
CA VAL A 233 9.25 16.34 -1.99
C VAL A 233 8.88 17.48 -1.06
N GLY A 234 9.85 17.98 -0.29
CA GLY A 234 9.63 19.03 0.70
C GLY A 234 9.53 20.42 0.08
N PRO A 235 8.94 21.40 0.78
CA PRO A 235 8.95 22.81 0.37
C PRO A 235 10.29 23.51 0.70
N GLY A 236 11.28 22.78 1.22
CA GLY A 236 12.61 23.34 1.51
C GLY A 236 13.42 23.56 0.23
N ASN A 237 14.45 24.40 0.36
CA ASN A 237 15.39 24.69 -0.71
C ASN A 237 16.04 23.43 -1.27
N GLU A 238 16.38 23.48 -2.55
CA GLU A 238 16.99 22.36 -3.26
C GLU A 238 18.49 22.14 -2.92
N ILE A 239 19.12 23.11 -2.24
CA ILE A 239 20.51 23.10 -1.78
C ILE A 239 20.53 23.08 -0.24
N ASP A 240 21.36 22.20 0.32
CA ASP A 240 21.49 22.00 1.76
C ASP A 240 22.36 23.09 2.43
N GLY A 241 22.06 23.40 3.71
CA GLY A 241 22.99 24.06 4.63
C GLY A 241 23.32 25.54 4.37
N THR A 242 22.91 26.12 3.25
CA THR A 242 23.13 27.52 2.92
C THR A 242 21.80 28.27 2.97
N SER A 243 21.65 29.16 3.96
CA SER A 243 20.78 30.32 3.75
C SER A 243 21.41 31.08 2.60
N PRO A 244 20.70 31.35 1.49
CA PRO A 244 21.33 32.02 0.37
C PRO A 244 21.81 33.40 0.81
N ASN A 245 23.11 33.64 0.66
CA ASN A 245 23.63 35.00 0.52
C ASN A 245 23.19 35.48 -0.88
N GLY A 246 22.01 36.11 -0.97
CA GLY A 246 21.65 36.97 -2.09
C GLY A 246 20.93 36.38 -3.32
N GLY A 247 20.44 35.13 -3.32
CA GLY A 247 19.67 34.57 -4.45
C GLY A 247 18.52 33.64 -4.04
N ALA A 248 17.40 33.67 -4.77
CA ALA A 248 16.26 32.79 -4.51
C ALA A 248 16.57 31.34 -4.95
N ILE A 249 17.05 30.51 -4.03
CA ILE A 249 17.24 29.07 -4.29
C ILE A 249 15.86 28.41 -4.48
N PRO A 250 15.61 27.69 -5.59
CA PRO A 250 14.32 27.05 -5.82
C PRO A 250 13.98 26.03 -4.73
N LYS A 251 12.69 25.90 -4.44
CA LYS A 251 12.18 24.81 -3.60
C LYS A 251 12.32 23.47 -4.34
N GLN A 252 12.49 22.37 -3.60
CA GLN A 252 12.53 21.02 -4.20
C GLN A 252 11.26 20.72 -5.04
N THR A 253 10.10 21.24 -4.62
CA THR A 253 8.84 21.18 -5.37
C THR A 253 8.94 21.87 -6.73
N GLU A 254 9.41 23.10 -6.76
CA GLU A 254 9.55 23.93 -7.96
C GLU A 254 10.58 23.33 -8.93
N SER A 255 11.73 22.88 -8.43
CA SER A 255 12.76 22.33 -9.29
C SER A 255 12.44 20.95 -9.84
N LEU A 256 11.66 20.13 -9.11
CA LEU A 256 11.10 18.90 -9.64
C LEU A 256 10.11 19.19 -10.79
N GLU A 257 9.13 20.06 -10.57
CA GLU A 257 8.11 20.39 -11.56
C GLU A 257 8.76 20.98 -12.83
N LYS A 258 9.70 21.91 -12.67
CA LYS A 258 10.49 22.47 -13.79
C LYS A 258 11.25 21.38 -14.55
N ALA A 259 11.93 20.47 -13.85
CA ALA A 259 12.68 19.39 -14.49
C ALA A 259 11.77 18.41 -15.24
N VAL A 260 10.60 18.08 -14.69
CA VAL A 260 9.61 17.23 -15.38
C VAL A 260 9.12 17.91 -16.65
N ASN A 261 8.72 19.17 -16.57
CA ASN A 261 8.20 19.92 -17.72
C ASN A 261 9.24 20.14 -18.82
N SER A 262 10.50 20.37 -18.45
CA SER A 262 11.62 20.45 -19.40
C SER A 262 11.78 19.15 -20.21
N ILE A 263 11.63 17.99 -19.59
CA ILE A 263 11.74 16.69 -20.27
C ILE A 263 10.44 16.32 -21.02
N ALA A 264 9.29 16.75 -20.50
CA ALA A 264 7.98 16.48 -21.11
C ALA A 264 7.67 17.37 -22.33
N GLY A 265 8.54 18.33 -22.66
CA GLY A 265 8.38 19.22 -23.81
C GLY A 265 7.39 20.36 -23.59
N GLY A 266 7.17 20.80 -22.35
CA GLY A 266 6.25 21.90 -22.03
C GLY A 266 5.65 21.80 -20.63
N SER A 267 4.67 22.65 -20.30
CA SER A 267 3.98 22.74 -19.01
C SER A 267 2.93 21.64 -18.76
N SER A 268 3.20 20.44 -19.28
CA SER A 268 2.26 19.31 -19.28
C SER A 268 1.99 18.76 -17.88
N TYR A 269 2.91 18.92 -16.92
CA TYR A 269 2.73 18.48 -15.54
C TYR A 269 2.62 19.65 -14.56
N LYS A 270 1.74 19.50 -13.56
CA LYS A 270 1.55 20.46 -12.47
C LYS A 270 1.53 19.77 -11.12
N LEU A 271 2.08 20.43 -10.10
CA LEU A 271 1.88 20.01 -8.71
C LEU A 271 0.55 20.56 -8.20
N VAL A 272 -0.21 19.74 -7.49
CA VAL A 272 -1.43 20.18 -6.76
C VAL A 272 -1.08 21.27 -5.75
N LYS A 273 0.07 21.12 -5.06
CA LYS A 273 0.60 22.12 -4.12
C LYS A 273 2.11 22.19 -4.20
N ARG A 274 2.68 23.38 -4.35
CA ARG A 274 4.12 23.66 -4.36
C ARG A 274 4.62 24.16 -3.01
N ASN A 275 3.78 24.93 -2.31
CA ASN A 275 4.13 25.59 -1.06
C ASN A 275 4.10 24.67 0.16
N ALA A 276 4.51 25.22 1.31
CA ALA A 276 4.46 24.53 2.59
C ALA A 276 3.01 24.34 3.07
N TYR A 277 2.79 23.32 3.90
CA TYR A 277 1.53 23.07 4.60
C TYR A 277 1.43 23.78 5.95
N LYS A 278 2.54 24.33 6.42
CA LYS A 278 2.65 25.03 7.70
C LYS A 278 3.45 26.30 7.54
N ALA A 279 3.25 27.22 8.47
CA ALA A 279 4.02 28.44 8.52
C ALA A 279 5.53 28.13 8.60
N PRO A 280 6.38 28.95 7.95
CA PRO A 280 7.82 28.92 8.18
C PRO A 280 8.15 28.94 9.69
N GLY A 281 9.20 28.23 10.09
CA GLY A 281 9.59 28.10 11.50
C GLY A 281 8.73 27.14 12.33
N THR A 282 7.58 26.66 11.82
CA THR A 282 6.79 25.64 12.52
C THR A 282 7.50 24.30 12.42
N LEU A 283 7.90 23.73 13.56
CA LEU A 283 8.37 22.35 13.62
C LEU A 283 7.28 21.42 13.06
N SER A 284 7.63 20.67 12.03
CA SER A 284 6.81 19.64 11.41
C SER A 284 7.79 18.60 10.86
N ALA A 285 7.39 17.32 10.83
CA ALA A 285 8.17 16.37 10.04
C ALA A 285 8.09 16.73 8.54
N SER A 286 8.55 15.80 7.70
CA SER A 286 8.43 15.88 6.25
C SER A 286 7.03 16.33 5.82
N GLN A 287 6.95 17.56 5.33
CA GLN A 287 5.85 18.06 4.51
C GLN A 287 6.05 17.55 3.07
N GLY A 288 6.46 16.28 2.88
CA GLY A 288 7.00 15.79 1.62
C GLY A 288 6.01 15.05 0.72
N ALA A 289 4.80 14.77 1.20
CA ALA A 289 3.77 14.15 0.38
C ALA A 289 3.26 15.17 -0.65
N ARG A 290 3.26 14.84 -1.93
CA ARG A 290 2.80 15.69 -3.04
C ARG A 290 2.02 14.88 -4.06
N ILE A 291 1.26 15.55 -4.92
CA ILE A 291 0.61 14.98 -6.10
C ILE A 291 1.04 15.82 -7.30
N LEU A 292 1.64 15.16 -8.28
CA LEU A 292 1.96 15.72 -9.60
C LEU A 292 1.02 15.10 -10.63
N TYR A 293 0.47 15.87 -11.55
CA TYR A 293 -0.49 15.36 -12.54
C TYR A 293 -0.26 15.94 -13.93
N ASN A 294 -0.64 15.20 -14.97
CA ASN A 294 -0.64 15.65 -16.35
C ASN A 294 -1.82 16.61 -16.59
N SER A 295 -1.54 17.91 -16.55
CA SER A 295 -2.54 18.98 -16.64
C SER A 295 -3.13 19.16 -18.04
N ALA A 296 -2.47 18.65 -19.09
CA ALA A 296 -3.02 18.60 -20.44
C ALA A 296 -4.18 17.61 -20.55
N ARG A 297 -4.20 16.58 -19.69
CA ARG A 297 -5.26 15.56 -19.67
C ARG A 297 -6.26 15.76 -18.54
N LEU A 298 -5.80 16.18 -17.38
CA LEU A 298 -6.59 16.23 -16.15
C LEU A 298 -6.80 17.68 -15.70
N ALA A 299 -8.00 17.99 -15.24
CA ALA A 299 -8.31 19.20 -14.49
C ALA A 299 -8.35 18.88 -12.99
N GLU A 300 -7.68 19.68 -12.16
CA GLU A 300 -7.86 19.63 -10.71
C GLU A 300 -9.09 20.47 -10.34
N ILE A 301 -10.08 19.86 -9.68
CA ILE A 301 -11.36 20.51 -9.34
C ILE A 301 -11.59 20.68 -7.83
N SER A 302 -10.68 20.19 -6.97
CA SER A 302 -10.76 20.33 -5.50
C SER A 302 -10.27 21.66 -4.94
N GLN A 303 -9.86 22.62 -5.79
CA GLN A 303 -9.39 23.96 -5.42
C GLN A 303 -8.32 23.95 -4.31
N CYS A 304 -7.24 23.17 -4.49
CA CYS A 304 -6.19 23.04 -3.48
C CYS A 304 -5.23 24.24 -3.48
N ALA A 305 -5.65 25.36 -2.86
CA ALA A 305 -4.86 26.59 -2.85
C ALA A 305 -3.42 26.41 -2.34
N ASP A 306 -2.46 26.97 -3.07
CA ASP A 306 -1.03 27.05 -2.71
C ASP A 306 -0.76 28.04 -1.57
N GLN A 307 -1.67 28.98 -1.34
CA GLN A 307 -1.55 30.06 -0.36
C GLN A 307 -2.84 30.19 0.46
N THR A 308 -2.73 30.81 1.63
CA THR A 308 -3.87 31.12 2.49
C THR A 308 -3.96 32.63 2.67
N TRP A 309 -5.14 33.23 2.48
CA TRP A 309 -5.35 34.65 2.76
C TRP A 309 -5.16 34.95 4.25
N TRP A 310 -4.43 36.02 4.59
CA TRP A 310 -4.24 36.51 5.95
C TRP A 310 -4.96 37.86 6.11
N PRO A 311 -6.22 37.87 6.59
CA PRO A 311 -7.01 39.10 6.66
C PRO A 311 -6.33 40.22 7.44
N GLU A 312 -5.78 39.92 8.62
CA GLU A 312 -5.12 40.90 9.50
C GLU A 312 -3.93 41.62 8.86
N LYS A 313 -3.25 40.97 7.90
CA LYS A 313 -2.08 41.55 7.19
C LYS A 313 -2.37 41.89 5.73
N GLN A 314 -3.62 41.76 5.30
CA GLN A 314 -4.08 41.96 3.92
C GLN A 314 -3.14 41.36 2.87
N ARG A 315 -2.63 40.15 3.12
CA ARG A 315 -1.69 39.48 2.21
C ARG A 315 -1.84 37.97 2.22
N TYR A 316 -1.35 37.31 1.19
CA TYR A 316 -1.30 35.84 1.13
C TYR A 316 -0.11 35.28 1.91
N ARG A 317 -0.34 34.18 2.63
CA ARG A 317 0.71 33.39 3.27
C ARG A 317 1.24 32.38 2.26
N GLU A 318 2.57 32.21 2.20
CA GLU A 318 3.24 31.20 1.36
C GLU A 318 3.10 29.76 1.88
N TYR A 319 2.00 29.47 2.56
CA TYR A 319 1.64 28.14 3.01
C TYR A 319 0.13 27.98 3.06
N SER A 320 -0.32 26.74 2.99
CA SER A 320 -1.74 26.39 3.08
C SER A 320 -1.90 24.94 3.51
N ASP A 321 -2.80 24.65 4.44
CA ASP A 321 -3.12 23.28 4.86
C ASP A 321 -4.38 22.70 4.18
N THR A 322 -4.97 23.43 3.22
CA THR A 322 -6.04 22.90 2.36
C THR A 322 -5.59 21.62 1.65
N CYS A 323 -6.54 20.72 1.38
CA CYS A 323 -6.26 19.45 0.71
C CYS A 323 -5.22 18.55 1.40
N THR A 324 -5.07 18.69 2.73
CA THR A 324 -4.20 17.83 3.52
C THR A 324 -4.97 17.08 4.62
N ILE A 325 -4.43 15.94 5.03
CA ILE A 325 -4.91 15.14 6.14
C ILE A 325 -3.80 15.08 7.18
N THR A 326 -4.03 15.66 8.34
CA THR A 326 -3.09 15.55 9.47
C THR A 326 -3.14 14.13 10.00
N LEU A 327 -1.98 13.46 10.05
CA LEU A 327 -1.90 12.08 10.49
C LEU A 327 -1.59 12.02 12.00
N PRO A 328 -2.20 11.09 12.75
CA PRO A 328 -1.95 10.95 14.18
C PRO A 328 -0.49 10.60 14.45
N THR A 329 -0.01 11.02 15.63
CA THR A 329 1.30 10.73 16.21
C THR A 329 1.16 9.85 17.46
N LEU A 330 2.26 9.58 18.17
CA LEU A 330 2.26 9.04 19.54
C LEU A 330 2.18 10.19 20.55
N LYS A 331 1.69 9.92 21.76
CA LYS A 331 1.61 10.92 22.84
C LYS A 331 2.99 11.53 23.18
N SER A 332 4.05 10.74 23.07
CA SER A 332 5.43 11.15 23.34
C SER A 332 6.09 11.86 22.15
N ASP A 333 5.40 12.00 21.02
CA ASP A 333 5.99 12.59 19.83
C ASP A 333 5.98 14.11 19.92
N THR A 334 7.07 14.72 19.50
CA THR A 334 7.14 16.15 19.25
C THR A 334 6.55 16.48 17.87
N LYS A 335 6.40 17.77 17.59
CA LYS A 335 5.90 18.28 16.31
C LYS A 335 6.74 17.81 15.10
N SER A 336 8.02 17.51 15.28
CA SER A 336 8.89 17.00 14.21
C SER A 336 8.57 15.57 13.76
N ALA A 337 7.62 14.89 14.40
CA ALA A 337 7.10 13.59 13.96
C ALA A 337 5.78 13.69 13.17
N GLU A 338 5.14 14.87 13.11
CA GLU A 338 3.87 15.07 12.42
C GLU A 338 3.98 14.74 10.93
N ARG A 339 3.09 13.89 10.43
CA ARG A 339 3.00 13.52 9.02
C ARG A 339 1.70 14.04 8.43
N ARG A 340 1.67 14.19 7.10
CA ARG A 340 0.48 14.54 6.34
C ARG A 340 0.31 13.60 5.16
N ALA A 341 -0.94 13.31 4.84
CA ALA A 341 -1.32 12.87 3.50
C ALA A 341 -1.92 14.08 2.76
N VAL A 342 -1.91 14.02 1.43
CA VAL A 342 -2.54 15.01 0.56
C VAL A 342 -3.50 14.35 -0.40
N TYR A 343 -4.53 15.08 -0.80
CA TYR A 343 -5.53 14.60 -1.74
C TYR A 343 -5.87 15.66 -2.78
N ALA A 344 -6.41 15.24 -3.91
CA ALA A 344 -6.99 16.12 -4.91
C ALA A 344 -8.09 15.37 -5.67
N LEU A 345 -9.14 16.10 -6.08
CA LEU A 345 -10.17 15.60 -6.99
C LEU A 345 -9.80 16.05 -8.40
N PHE A 346 -9.77 15.08 -9.31
CA PHE A 346 -9.47 15.29 -10.71
C PHE A 346 -10.67 14.97 -11.58
N GLU A 347 -10.73 15.63 -12.73
CA GLU A 347 -11.62 15.32 -13.84
C GLU A 347 -10.77 15.07 -15.10
N ASP A 348 -11.01 13.96 -15.78
CA ASP A 348 -10.42 13.71 -17.11
C ASP A 348 -11.13 14.60 -18.14
N ARG A 349 -10.37 15.52 -18.75
CA ARG A 349 -10.92 16.58 -19.61
C ARG A 349 -11.68 16.07 -20.81
N ALA A 350 -11.32 14.89 -21.32
CA ALA A 350 -11.95 14.32 -22.52
C ALA A 350 -13.28 13.65 -22.22
N THR A 351 -13.50 13.19 -20.98
CA THR A 351 -14.63 12.32 -20.65
C THR A 351 -15.49 12.81 -19.49
N GLY A 352 -15.04 13.83 -18.75
CA GLY A 352 -15.69 14.27 -17.51
C GLY A 352 -15.56 13.28 -16.35
N THR A 353 -14.82 12.17 -16.51
CA THR A 353 -14.68 11.15 -15.47
C THR A 353 -13.94 11.72 -14.26
N LYS A 354 -14.57 11.67 -13.08
CA LYS A 354 -14.02 12.18 -11.83
C LYS A 354 -13.37 11.08 -10.99
N PHE A 355 -12.28 11.41 -10.30
CA PHE A 355 -11.64 10.52 -9.34
C PHE A 355 -10.78 11.29 -8.34
N TRP A 356 -10.62 10.75 -7.14
CA TRP A 356 -9.69 11.25 -6.15
C TRP A 356 -8.30 10.63 -6.35
N ALA A 357 -7.25 11.40 -6.09
CA ALA A 357 -5.91 10.87 -5.86
C ALA A 357 -5.44 11.25 -4.45
N VAL A 358 -4.73 10.33 -3.80
CA VAL A 358 -4.24 10.49 -2.42
C VAL A 358 -2.78 10.05 -2.35
N SER A 359 -1.91 10.94 -1.87
CA SER A 359 -0.50 10.64 -1.59
C SER A 359 -0.22 10.64 -0.10
N ALA A 360 0.50 9.64 0.40
CA ALA A 360 0.84 9.56 1.82
C ALA A 360 2.27 9.06 2.06
N HIS A 361 2.88 9.53 3.16
CA HIS A 361 4.13 9.01 3.69
C HIS A 361 3.93 8.72 5.18
N LEU A 362 3.76 7.43 5.52
CA LEU A 362 3.48 7.00 6.90
C LEU A 362 4.74 7.03 7.76
N ASP A 363 4.57 6.89 9.08
CA ASP A 363 5.67 6.95 10.03
C ASP A 363 6.87 6.05 9.64
N PRO A 364 8.10 6.59 9.53
CA PRO A 364 9.25 5.84 9.04
C PRO A 364 10.01 5.10 10.14
N ARG A 365 9.67 5.30 11.42
CA ARG A 365 10.48 4.78 12.53
C ARG A 365 10.43 3.25 12.56
N LYS A 366 11.61 2.64 12.59
CA LYS A 366 11.76 1.19 12.63
C LYS A 366 12.21 0.79 14.02
N ALA A 367 11.77 -0.37 14.47
CA ALA A 367 12.30 -1.04 15.64
C ALA A 367 12.51 -2.52 15.29
N PRO A 368 13.63 -3.15 15.70
CA PRO A 368 13.99 -4.48 15.24
C PRO A 368 12.99 -5.56 15.70
N LYS A 369 12.45 -5.43 16.92
CA LYS A 369 11.44 -6.34 17.51
C LYS A 369 10.79 -5.72 18.75
N GLY A 370 9.79 -6.41 19.30
CA GLY A 370 9.24 -6.13 20.64
C GLY A 370 8.13 -5.07 20.69
N LYS A 371 7.93 -4.49 21.88
CA LYS A 371 6.84 -3.53 22.17
C LYS A 371 6.88 -2.29 21.27
N LYS A 372 8.07 -1.72 21.03
CA LYS A 372 8.26 -0.53 20.17
C LYS A 372 7.89 -0.81 18.70
N ALA A 373 8.27 -1.96 18.15
CA ALA A 373 7.89 -2.34 16.78
C ALA A 373 6.36 -2.45 16.62
N LYS A 374 5.68 -3.10 17.60
CA LYS A 374 4.22 -3.16 17.65
C LYS A 374 3.58 -1.76 17.74
N GLN A 375 4.17 -0.86 18.51
CA GLN A 375 3.69 0.51 18.68
C GLN A 375 3.75 1.32 17.39
N TYR A 376 4.89 1.29 16.67
CA TYR A 376 5.03 1.97 15.38
C TYR A 376 4.14 1.37 14.30
N ASP A 377 3.97 0.04 14.27
CA ASP A 377 3.05 -0.59 13.34
C ASP A 377 1.58 -0.22 13.62
N LYS A 378 1.19 -0.16 14.91
CA LYS A 378 -0.13 0.33 15.33
C LYS A 378 -0.33 1.80 14.96
N LEU A 379 0.71 2.64 15.09
CA LEU A 379 0.68 4.03 14.67
C LEU A 379 0.39 4.13 13.17
N ARG A 380 1.17 3.46 12.31
CA ARG A 380 0.93 3.46 10.86
C ARG A 380 -0.48 2.96 10.52
N GLY A 381 -0.98 1.95 11.24
CA GLY A 381 -2.36 1.47 11.10
C GLY A 381 -3.41 2.54 11.41
N ARG A 382 -3.21 3.35 12.48
CA ARG A 382 -4.07 4.50 12.81
C ARG A 382 -3.97 5.60 11.76
N GLN A 383 -2.78 5.88 11.26
CA GLN A 383 -2.56 6.86 10.20
C GLN A 383 -3.33 6.49 8.93
N MET A 384 -3.23 5.24 8.47
CA MET A 384 -4.03 4.77 7.34
C MET A 384 -5.54 4.83 7.62
N THR A 385 -5.98 4.47 8.82
CA THR A 385 -7.40 4.56 9.21
C THR A 385 -7.90 6.02 9.16
N THR A 386 -7.04 6.98 9.52
CA THR A 386 -7.34 8.42 9.45
C THR A 386 -7.49 8.87 8.00
N ILE A 387 -6.62 8.41 7.10
CA ILE A 387 -6.72 8.69 5.66
C ILE A 387 -8.04 8.15 5.11
N ILE A 388 -8.34 6.87 5.37
CA ILE A 388 -9.56 6.20 4.88
C ILE A 388 -10.81 6.95 5.35
N SER A 389 -10.94 7.17 6.66
CA SER A 389 -12.12 7.84 7.23
C SER A 389 -12.28 9.28 6.73
N THR A 390 -11.18 10.01 6.53
CA THR A 390 -11.23 11.36 5.97
C THR A 390 -11.70 11.33 4.52
N MET A 391 -11.18 10.41 3.70
CA MET A 391 -11.62 10.28 2.31
C MET A 391 -13.06 9.80 2.19
N ASP A 392 -13.51 8.89 3.05
CA ASP A 392 -14.92 8.45 3.08
C ASP A 392 -15.87 9.61 3.40
N ARG A 393 -15.46 10.54 4.27
CA ARG A 393 -16.21 11.76 4.59
C ARG A 393 -16.21 12.78 3.44
N LEU A 394 -15.07 12.95 2.75
CA LEU A 394 -14.93 13.90 1.65
C LEU A 394 -15.61 13.41 0.36
N ASN A 395 -15.61 12.09 0.14
CA ASN A 395 -16.07 11.47 -1.10
C ASN A 395 -17.55 11.08 -1.04
N THR A 396 -18.41 12.06 -0.84
CA THR A 396 -19.88 11.88 -0.74
C THR A 396 -20.50 11.34 -2.02
N GLN A 397 -19.86 11.59 -3.17
CA GLN A 397 -20.30 11.12 -4.49
C GLN A 397 -19.69 9.75 -4.87
N HIS A 398 -18.95 9.11 -3.96
CA HIS A 398 -18.35 7.79 -4.18
C HIS A 398 -17.46 7.66 -5.43
N HIS A 399 -16.80 8.76 -5.83
CA HIS A 399 -15.84 8.74 -6.94
C HIS A 399 -14.72 7.73 -6.70
N PRO A 400 -14.18 7.09 -7.75
CA PRO A 400 -13.01 6.24 -7.63
C PRO A 400 -11.85 6.94 -6.91
N ILE A 401 -11.09 6.19 -6.11
CA ILE A 401 -9.91 6.70 -5.39
C ILE A 401 -8.66 5.97 -5.85
N LEU A 402 -7.63 6.74 -6.24
CA LEU A 402 -6.26 6.29 -6.45
C LEU A 402 -5.44 6.64 -5.21
N PHE A 403 -4.82 5.66 -4.58
CA PHE A 403 -3.94 5.85 -3.43
C PHE A 403 -2.51 5.40 -3.76
N GLY A 404 -1.53 6.22 -3.41
CA GLY A 404 -0.12 5.92 -3.58
C GLY A 404 0.67 6.41 -2.38
N GLY A 405 1.67 5.65 -1.96
CA GLY A 405 2.50 6.12 -0.86
C GLY A 405 3.55 5.13 -0.39
N ASP A 406 4.52 5.69 0.33
CA ASP A 406 5.43 4.93 1.19
C ASP A 406 4.74 4.69 2.54
N ILE A 407 4.29 3.45 2.75
CA ILE A 407 3.64 3.03 4.01
C ILE A 407 4.66 2.56 5.05
N ASN A 408 5.97 2.59 4.73
CA ASN A 408 7.09 2.27 5.61
C ASN A 408 7.07 0.87 6.23
N ILE A 409 6.30 -0.04 5.65
CA ILE A 409 6.17 -1.41 6.13
C ILE A 409 5.78 -2.35 5.00
N SER A 410 6.36 -3.55 4.99
CA SER A 410 6.05 -4.59 4.02
C SER A 410 5.33 -5.77 4.66
N GLN A 411 4.72 -6.59 3.80
CA GLN A 411 4.08 -7.85 4.20
C GLN A 411 5.02 -8.73 5.04
N TYR A 412 6.34 -8.68 4.84
CA TYR A 412 7.30 -9.51 5.56
C TYR A 412 7.51 -9.15 7.03
N ASN A 413 6.93 -8.03 7.51
CA ASN A 413 6.98 -7.71 8.94
C ASN A 413 6.19 -8.76 9.74
N GLN A 414 6.91 -9.55 10.54
CA GLN A 414 6.37 -10.66 11.33
C GLN A 414 5.38 -10.25 12.43
N THR A 415 5.42 -8.99 12.84
CA THR A 415 4.57 -8.47 13.91
C THR A 415 3.18 -8.14 13.40
N SER A 416 3.07 -7.58 12.20
CA SER A 416 1.82 -6.95 11.74
C SER A 416 1.41 -7.27 10.29
N GLY A 417 2.34 -7.74 9.45
CA GLY A 417 2.06 -8.11 8.06
C GLY A 417 1.61 -6.92 7.21
N ALA A 418 2.27 -5.76 7.36
CA ALA A 418 1.85 -4.47 6.80
C ALA A 418 0.43 -4.06 7.22
N LEU A 419 0.23 -3.83 8.53
CA LEU A 419 -1.07 -3.40 9.07
C LEU A 419 -1.77 -2.25 8.32
N PRO A 420 -1.07 -1.18 7.85
CA PRO A 420 -1.70 -0.12 7.04
C PRO A 420 -2.35 -0.67 5.77
N HIS A 421 -1.63 -1.49 5.00
CA HIS A 421 -2.15 -2.12 3.79
C HIS A 421 -3.39 -2.97 4.10
N ARG A 422 -3.35 -3.79 5.16
CA ARG A 422 -4.49 -4.60 5.60
C ARG A 422 -5.71 -3.76 5.99
N LYS A 423 -5.50 -2.59 6.60
CA LYS A 423 -6.57 -1.64 6.94
C LYS A 423 -7.23 -1.08 5.68
N ALA A 424 -6.44 -0.67 4.68
CA ALA A 424 -6.96 -0.24 3.39
C ALA A 424 -7.74 -1.35 2.67
N MET A 425 -7.22 -2.58 2.64
CA MET A 425 -7.94 -3.73 2.07
C MET A 425 -9.29 -3.97 2.76
N LYS A 426 -9.35 -3.89 4.09
CA LYS A 426 -10.60 -4.03 4.84
C LYS A 426 -11.61 -2.92 4.51
N ALA A 427 -11.13 -1.74 4.11
CA ALA A 427 -11.95 -0.60 3.69
C ALA A 427 -12.35 -0.63 2.20
N GLY A 428 -12.11 -1.75 1.51
CA GLY A 428 -12.51 -1.95 0.11
C GLY A 428 -11.48 -1.49 -0.92
N TYR A 429 -10.27 -1.12 -0.51
CA TYR A 429 -9.19 -0.86 -1.47
C TYR A 429 -8.67 -2.18 -2.06
N GLN A 430 -8.17 -2.13 -3.30
CA GLN A 430 -7.42 -3.18 -3.97
C GLN A 430 -6.01 -2.69 -4.28
N ASP A 431 -4.99 -3.52 -4.10
CA ASP A 431 -3.60 -3.22 -4.43
C ASP A 431 -3.33 -3.55 -5.90
N ALA A 432 -2.82 -2.57 -6.65
CA ALA A 432 -2.58 -2.71 -8.08
C ALA A 432 -1.51 -3.76 -8.42
N SER A 433 -0.65 -4.13 -7.47
CA SER A 433 0.30 -5.25 -7.64
C SER A 433 -0.38 -6.62 -7.73
N ALA A 434 -1.69 -6.69 -7.46
CA ALA A 434 -2.53 -7.83 -7.79
C ALA A 434 -2.77 -8.00 -9.30
N ALA A 435 -2.25 -7.14 -10.18
CA ALA A 435 -2.42 -7.24 -11.63
C ALA A 435 -1.97 -8.59 -12.22
N LYS A 436 -2.57 -9.00 -13.35
CA LYS A 436 -2.10 -10.17 -14.11
C LYS A 436 -0.69 -9.93 -14.70
N LYS A 437 -0.49 -8.76 -15.31
CA LYS A 437 0.78 -8.35 -15.92
C LYS A 437 1.60 -7.57 -14.89
N ARG A 438 2.74 -8.14 -14.49
CA ARG A 438 3.60 -7.58 -13.44
C ARG A 438 5.05 -7.59 -13.86
N GLN A 439 5.77 -6.54 -13.48
CA GLN A 439 7.20 -6.40 -13.72
C GLN A 439 7.91 -5.99 -12.43
N GLY A 440 9.11 -6.53 -12.19
CA GLY A 440 9.97 -6.13 -11.07
C GLY A 440 9.50 -6.58 -9.68
N VAL A 441 8.45 -7.41 -9.56
CA VAL A 441 7.89 -7.82 -8.24
C VAL A 441 8.83 -8.65 -7.38
N ARG A 442 9.89 -9.24 -7.98
CA ARG A 442 10.93 -9.97 -7.23
C ARG A 442 11.90 -9.05 -6.49
N LEU A 443 11.93 -7.77 -6.85
CA LEU A 443 12.80 -6.76 -6.27
C LEU A 443 12.02 -5.92 -5.26
N PRO A 444 12.67 -5.43 -4.20
CA PRO A 444 12.03 -4.53 -3.26
C PRO A 444 11.67 -3.20 -3.94
N THR A 445 10.79 -2.42 -3.31
CA THR A 445 10.50 -1.05 -3.76
C THR A 445 11.48 -0.03 -3.20
N SER A 446 12.21 -0.37 -2.13
CA SER A 446 13.32 0.42 -1.58
C SER A 446 14.60 -0.41 -1.52
N ASN A 447 15.73 0.19 -1.86
CA ASN A 447 17.05 -0.43 -1.83
C ASN A 447 18.04 0.26 -0.88
N GLN A 448 17.64 1.31 -0.16
CA GLN A 448 18.53 2.05 0.75
C GLN A 448 19.86 2.45 0.08
N TRP A 449 19.78 2.93 -1.17
CA TRP A 449 20.93 3.32 -1.98
C TRP A 449 21.92 2.19 -2.35
N MET A 450 21.61 0.92 -2.08
CA MET A 450 22.46 -0.20 -2.49
C MET A 450 22.60 -0.26 -4.01
N VAL A 451 23.85 -0.27 -4.50
CA VAL A 451 24.15 -0.43 -5.94
C VAL A 451 23.62 -1.75 -6.47
N LYS A 452 23.77 -2.83 -5.71
CA LYS A 452 23.35 -4.19 -6.08
C LYS A 452 22.18 -4.63 -5.20
N VAL A 453 21.05 -4.92 -5.82
CA VAL A 453 19.83 -5.39 -5.17
C VAL A 453 19.60 -6.85 -5.50
N LYS A 454 19.53 -7.70 -4.47
CA LYS A 454 19.26 -9.13 -4.63
C LYS A 454 17.76 -9.36 -4.82
N PRO A 455 17.32 -10.08 -5.87
CA PRO A 455 15.96 -10.58 -5.94
C PRO A 455 15.64 -11.46 -4.74
N SER A 456 14.42 -11.38 -4.23
CA SER A 456 13.96 -12.25 -3.16
C SER A 456 13.97 -13.72 -3.60
N SER A 457 14.53 -14.59 -2.75
CA SER A 457 14.50 -16.04 -2.94
C SER A 457 13.09 -16.62 -2.84
N MET A 458 12.19 -15.92 -2.16
CA MET A 458 10.77 -16.25 -2.08
C MET A 458 9.98 -15.86 -3.34
N GLY A 459 10.62 -15.17 -4.29
CA GLY A 459 9.98 -14.71 -5.52
C GLY A 459 9.27 -13.35 -5.42
N TYR A 460 9.23 -12.72 -4.25
CA TYR A 460 8.63 -11.40 -4.05
C TYR A 460 9.50 -10.50 -3.17
N GLY A 461 9.80 -9.30 -3.65
CA GLY A 461 10.57 -8.32 -2.89
C GLY A 461 9.71 -7.65 -1.81
N PRO A 462 10.30 -7.20 -0.69
CA PRO A 462 9.63 -6.30 0.25
C PRO A 462 9.08 -5.06 -0.44
N ARG A 463 7.77 -4.84 -0.35
CA ARG A 463 7.11 -3.63 -0.86
C ARG A 463 6.70 -2.76 0.32
N ILE A 464 7.31 -1.59 0.43
CA ILE A 464 6.88 -0.54 1.38
C ILE A 464 6.18 0.61 0.65
N ASP A 465 6.35 0.70 -0.67
CA ASP A 465 5.62 1.58 -1.55
C ASP A 465 4.43 0.81 -2.14
N VAL A 466 3.24 1.42 -2.11
CA VAL A 466 2.00 0.78 -2.57
C VAL A 466 1.24 1.66 -3.56
N LEU A 467 0.48 1.00 -4.44
CA LEU A 467 -0.52 1.60 -5.30
C LEU A 467 -1.83 0.88 -5.01
N MET A 468 -2.82 1.59 -4.51
CA MET A 468 -4.11 1.01 -4.14
C MET A 468 -5.24 1.79 -4.81
N THR A 469 -6.37 1.14 -5.00
CA THR A 469 -7.55 1.75 -5.63
C THR A 469 -8.82 1.38 -4.88
N LYS A 470 -9.79 2.29 -4.75
CA LYS A 470 -11.14 2.03 -4.22
C LYS A 470 -12.16 2.45 -5.27
N GLY A 471 -13.21 1.65 -5.48
CA GLY A 471 -14.16 1.88 -6.58
C GLY A 471 -13.62 1.51 -7.97
N ILE A 472 -12.45 0.85 -8.05
CA ILE A 472 -11.84 0.38 -9.31
C ILE A 472 -11.62 -1.12 -9.20
N ILE A 473 -12.06 -1.86 -10.21
CA ILE A 473 -11.95 -3.32 -10.25
C ILE A 473 -10.65 -3.71 -10.95
N GLY A 474 -9.73 -4.33 -10.20
CA GLY A 474 -8.50 -4.90 -10.73
C GLY A 474 -7.52 -3.88 -11.32
N SER A 475 -6.41 -4.37 -11.86
CA SER A 475 -5.42 -3.55 -12.55
C SER A 475 -4.88 -4.26 -13.79
N LEU A 476 -4.74 -3.51 -14.88
CA LEU A 476 -4.27 -4.03 -16.17
C LEU A 476 -2.79 -4.40 -16.10
N ARG A 477 -1.99 -3.58 -15.41
CA ARG A 477 -0.55 -3.75 -15.27
C ARG A 477 -0.04 -3.13 -13.97
N TYR A 478 1.00 -3.74 -13.41
CA TYR A 478 1.84 -3.17 -12.36
C TYR A 478 3.32 -3.27 -12.73
N VAL A 479 4.09 -2.23 -12.44
CA VAL A 479 5.53 -2.18 -12.68
C VAL A 479 6.24 -1.63 -11.45
N ASN A 480 7.24 -2.37 -10.98
CA ASN A 480 8.30 -1.85 -10.12
C ASN A 480 9.53 -1.60 -11.01
N THR A 481 9.99 -0.34 -11.07
CA THR A 481 11.13 0.07 -11.92
C THR A 481 12.50 -0.24 -11.30
N MET A 482 12.56 -0.81 -10.10
CA MET A 482 13.80 -1.22 -9.43
C MET A 482 14.67 -2.08 -10.36
N LYS A 483 15.94 -1.70 -10.50
CA LYS A 483 16.96 -2.46 -11.24
C LYS A 483 17.85 -3.24 -10.28
N ARG A 484 18.33 -4.41 -10.72
CA ARG A 484 19.25 -5.25 -9.92
C ARG A 484 20.60 -4.57 -9.66
N VAL A 485 21.13 -3.84 -10.64
CA VAL A 485 22.38 -3.13 -10.53
C VAL A 485 22.16 -1.72 -11.06
N ASP A 486 22.39 -0.73 -10.22
CA ASP A 486 22.23 0.67 -10.59
C ASP A 486 23.12 1.56 -9.70
N LYS A 487 24.29 1.95 -10.22
CA LYS A 487 25.20 2.87 -9.51
C LYS A 487 24.65 4.29 -9.48
N SER A 488 23.92 4.67 -10.52
CA SER A 488 23.50 6.04 -10.82
C SER A 488 22.05 6.33 -10.45
N ARG A 489 21.42 5.44 -9.66
CA ARG A 489 20.05 5.53 -9.17
C ARG A 489 19.75 6.88 -8.52
N GLU A 490 18.59 7.40 -8.86
CA GLU A 490 18.10 8.73 -8.56
C GLU A 490 17.27 8.85 -7.26
N SER A 491 16.88 7.73 -6.66
CA SER A 491 16.23 7.63 -5.35
C SER A 491 16.59 6.27 -4.73
N ASP A 492 16.56 6.12 -3.41
CA ASP A 492 16.62 4.79 -2.78
C ASP A 492 15.30 4.03 -2.85
N HIS A 493 14.28 4.61 -3.47
CA HIS A 493 13.05 3.95 -3.84
C HIS A 493 12.97 3.85 -5.37
N ALA A 494 12.26 2.84 -5.85
CA ALA A 494 11.86 2.77 -7.25
C ALA A 494 10.53 3.46 -7.44
N LEU A 495 10.38 4.16 -8.57
CA LEU A 495 9.05 4.52 -9.05
C LEU A 495 8.25 3.24 -9.31
N ILE A 496 7.10 3.12 -8.66
CA ILE A 496 6.13 2.07 -8.99
C ILE A 496 4.97 2.71 -9.74
N HIS A 497 4.44 2.01 -10.75
CA HIS A 497 3.27 2.51 -11.47
C HIS A 497 2.32 1.39 -11.88
N ALA A 498 1.06 1.75 -12.04
CA ALA A 498 0.00 0.85 -12.44
C ALA A 498 -0.85 1.47 -13.54
N THR A 499 -1.47 0.62 -14.35
CA THR A 499 -2.49 1.02 -15.32
C THR A 499 -3.81 0.39 -14.91
N VAL A 500 -4.85 1.21 -14.82
CA VAL A 500 -6.20 0.84 -14.41
C VAL A 500 -7.23 1.36 -15.40
N ARG A 501 -8.47 0.91 -15.26
CA ARG A 501 -9.62 1.55 -15.88
C ARG A 501 -10.48 2.20 -14.81
N VAL A 502 -10.50 3.52 -14.78
CA VAL A 502 -11.36 4.27 -13.87
C VAL A 502 -12.75 4.26 -14.48
N PRO A 503 -13.80 3.76 -13.78
CA PRO A 503 -15.15 3.80 -14.31
C PRO A 503 -15.57 5.26 -14.54
N GLY A 504 -16.32 5.50 -15.62
CA GLY A 504 -16.97 6.79 -15.84
C GLY A 504 -18.04 7.05 -14.78
N THR A 505 -18.37 8.32 -14.57
CA THR A 505 -19.50 8.76 -13.75
C THR A 505 -20.82 8.54 -14.47
#